data_AF-A0AAW1K2F6-F1
#
_entry.id   AF-A0AAW1K2F6-F1
#
_cell.length_a   1.000
_cell.length_b   1.000
_cell.length_c   1.000
_cell.angle_alpha   90.00
_cell.angle_beta   90.00
_cell.angle_gamma   90.00
#
_symmetry.space_group_name_H-M   'P 1'
#
loop_
_entity.id
_entity.type
_entity.pdbx_description
1 polymer ?
#
loop_
_entity_poly.entity_id
_entity_poly.type
_entity_poly.pdbx_seq_one_letter_code
_entity_poly.pdbx_strand_id
1 'polypeptide(L)'
;MLTYAIAHMFQLFSYCYVGHELSIQSGNMATAIYNCNWENSDDTELKKAIVLMIQRSQKQQIFTAADITNLDLVSYVTVLRLSFSFYTLFNNLIDRRNAI
;
A
#
# COMPACT_ATOMS: atom_id res chain seq x y z
N MET A 1 5.59 19.22 -19.96
CA MET A 1 6.34 18.97 -18.70
C MET A 1 5.41 18.83 -17.50
N LEU A 2 4.54 19.81 -17.21
CA LEU A 2 3.58 19.71 -16.08
C LEU A 2 2.60 18.53 -16.22
N THR A 3 2.08 18.30 -17.43
CA THR A 3 1.16 17.19 -17.73
C THR A 3 1.79 15.82 -17.46
N TYR A 4 3.06 15.63 -17.82
CA TYR A 4 3.81 14.40 -17.55
C TYR A 4 4.03 14.17 -16.05
N ALA A 5 4.33 15.22 -15.29
CA ALA A 5 4.48 15.13 -13.84
C ALA A 5 3.18 14.72 -13.17
N ILE A 6 2.05 15.32 -13.57
CA ILE A 6 0.72 14.97 -13.06
C ILE A 6 0.37 13.51 -13.41
N ALA A 7 0.67 13.07 -14.63
CA ALA A 7 0.42 11.70 -15.05
C ALA A 7 1.20 10.67 -14.21
N HIS A 8 2.48 10.90 -13.93
CA HIS A 8 3.28 10.02 -13.09
C HIS A 8 2.79 10.02 -11.63
N MET A 9 2.39 11.18 -11.09
CA MET A 9 1.82 11.24 -9.75
C MET A 9 0.51 10.46 -9.65
N PHE A 10 -0.34 10.53 -10.68
CA PHE A 10 -1.56 9.74 -10.74
C PHE A 10 -1.31 8.24 -10.85
N GLN A 11 -0.32 7.82 -11.64
CA GLN A 11 0.10 6.43 -11.72
C GLN A 11 0.59 5.92 -10.35
N LEU A 12 1.47 6.68 -9.68
CA LEU A 12 1.97 6.33 -8.35
C LEU A 12 0.82 6.23 -7.33
N PHE A 13 -0.10 7.20 -7.34
CA PHE A 13 -1.29 7.17 -6.49
C PHE A 13 -2.11 5.90 -6.72
N SER A 14 -2.34 5.53 -7.98
CA SER A 14 -3.12 4.34 -8.33
C SER A 14 -2.47 3.05 -7.79
N TYR A 15 -1.15 2.93 -7.89
CA TYR A 15 -0.42 1.79 -7.33
C TYR A 15 -0.51 1.73 -5.79
N CYS A 16 -0.27 2.86 -5.11
CA CYS A 16 -0.35 2.92 -3.65
C CYS A 16 -1.79 2.70 -3.13
N TYR A 17 -2.79 3.16 -3.87
CA TYR A 17 -4.20 2.96 -3.52
C TYR A 17 -4.59 1.48 -3.60
N VAL A 18 -4.27 0.82 -4.71
CA VAL A 18 -4.55 -0.62 -4.87
C VAL A 18 -3.77 -1.45 -3.85
N GLY A 19 -2.50 -1.11 -3.59
CA GLY A 19 -1.69 -1.78 -2.57
C GLY A 19 -2.27 -1.63 -1.16
N HIS A 20 -2.77 -0.45 -0.83
CA HIS A 20 -3.42 -0.18 0.45
C HIS A 20 -4.72 -0.98 0.63
N GLU A 21 -5.63 -0.91 -0.35
CA GLU A 21 -6.89 -1.67 -0.31
C GLU A 21 -6.62 -3.17 -0.26
N LEU A 22 -5.68 -3.68 -1.05
CA LEU A 22 -5.32 -5.10 -1.05
C LEU A 22 -4.79 -5.54 0.32
N SER A 23 -3.99 -4.71 0.99
CA SER A 23 -3.49 -5.00 2.33
C SER A 23 -4.62 -5.09 3.37
N ILE A 24 -5.61 -4.19 3.28
CA ILE A 24 -6.79 -4.21 4.14
C ILE A 24 -7.63 -5.47 3.88
N GLN A 25 -7.93 -5.74 2.61
CA GLN A 25 -8.74 -6.91 2.23
C GLN A 25 -8.04 -8.23 2.58
N SER A 26 -6.71 -8.30 2.41
CA SER A 26 -5.90 -9.46 2.82
C SER A 26 -6.00 -9.72 4.32
N GLY A 27 -6.04 -8.68 5.16
CA GLY A 27 -6.23 -8.82 6.61
C GLY A 27 -7.62 -9.34 6.97
N ASN A 28 -8.65 -8.88 6.25
CA ASN A 28 -10.04 -9.29 6.48
C ASN A 28 -10.37 -10.69 5.91
N MET A 29 -9.58 -11.18 4.96
CA MET A 29 -9.82 -12.46 4.28
C MET A 29 -9.81 -13.66 5.26
N ALA A 30 -8.92 -13.65 6.26
CA ALA A 30 -8.87 -14.71 7.27
C ALA A 30 -10.16 -14.79 8.10
N THR A 31 -10.70 -13.63 8.51
CA THR A 31 -11.95 -13.53 9.26
C THR A 31 -13.16 -13.90 8.41
N ALA A 32 -13.18 -13.50 7.14
CA ALA A 32 -14.25 -13.86 6.21
C ALA A 32 -14.29 -15.39 5.98
N ILE A 33 -13.13 -16.03 5.83
CA ILE A 33 -13.02 -17.49 5.71
C ILE A 33 -13.46 -18.17 7.01
N TYR A 34 -13.09 -17.64 8.17
CA TYR A 34 -13.54 -18.20 9.45
C TYR A 34 -15.06 -18.19 9.60
N ASN A 35 -15.73 -17.14 9.11
CA ASN A 35 -17.19 -16.96 9.21
C ASN A 35 -18.00 -17.75 8.16
N CYS A 36 -17.39 -18.66 7.38
CA CYS A 36 -18.09 -19.39 6.31
C CYS A 36 -18.93 -20.59 6.80
N ASN A 37 -19.19 -20.71 8.11
CA ASN A 37 -19.91 -21.81 8.75
C ASN A 37 -19.33 -23.21 8.42
N TRP A 38 -18.02 -23.30 8.24
CA TRP A 38 -17.30 -24.54 7.87
C TRP A 38 -17.38 -25.63 8.93
N GLU A 39 -17.71 -25.27 10.17
CA GLU A 39 -17.94 -26.19 11.28
C GLU A 39 -19.08 -27.18 11.00
N ASN A 40 -20.08 -26.77 10.22
CA ASN A 40 -21.27 -27.57 9.89
C ASN A 40 -21.05 -28.55 8.73
N SER A 41 -19.89 -28.53 8.08
CA SER A 41 -19.55 -29.52 7.05
C SER A 41 -19.02 -30.81 7.67
N ASP A 42 -19.43 -31.97 7.18
CA ASP A 42 -18.88 -33.28 7.61
C ASP A 42 -17.59 -33.67 6.85
N ASP A 43 -17.21 -32.89 5.84
CA ASP A 43 -16.01 -33.13 5.02
C ASP A 43 -14.73 -32.72 5.78
N THR A 44 -13.95 -33.73 6.17
CA THR A 44 -12.68 -33.55 6.90
C THR A 44 -11.58 -32.93 6.05
N GLU A 45 -11.58 -33.15 4.73
CA GLU A 45 -10.59 -32.57 3.83
C GLU A 45 -10.85 -31.07 3.63
N LEU A 46 -12.12 -30.68 3.55
CA LEU A 46 -12.54 -29.28 3.51
C LEU A 46 -12.13 -28.52 4.78
N LYS A 47 -12.31 -29.12 5.97
CA LYS A 47 -11.87 -28.52 7.25
C LYS A 47 -10.37 -28.27 7.28
N LYS A 48 -9.55 -29.25 6.86
CA LYS A 48 -8.09 -29.09 6.78
C LYS A 48 -7.70 -27.99 5.80
N ALA A 49 -8.33 -27.96 4.63
CA ALA A 49 -8.08 -26.93 3.62
C ALA A 49 -8.38 -25.52 4.16
N ILE A 50 -9.48 -25.35 4.89
CA ILE A 50 -9.88 -24.06 5.48
C ILE A 50 -8.89 -23.60 6.55
N VAL A 51 -8.46 -24.49 7.44
CA VAL A 51 -7.43 -24.16 8.44
C VAL A 51 -6.13 -23.71 7.78
N LEU A 52 -5.70 -24.39 6.72
CA LEU A 52 -4.52 -23.98 5.94
C LEU A 52 -4.74 -22.62 5.24
N MET A 53 -5.91 -22.37 4.69
CA MET A 53 -6.25 -21.09 4.07
C MET A 53 -6.24 -19.93 5.08
N ILE A 54 -6.80 -20.13 6.28
CA ILE A 54 -6.76 -19.16 7.37
C ILE A 54 -5.31 -18.88 7.79
N GLN A 55 -4.52 -19.93 8.04
CA GLN A 55 -3.11 -19.79 8.43
C GLN A 55 -2.28 -19.04 7.38
N ARG A 56 -2.54 -19.27 6.08
CA ARG A 56 -1.86 -18.54 5.00
C ARG A 56 -2.33 -17.10 4.88
N SER A 57 -3.62 -16.83 5.08
CA SER A 57 -4.21 -15.49 4.95
C SER A 57 -3.80 -14.56 6.10
N GLN A 58 -3.44 -15.11 7.27
CA GLN A 58 -2.87 -14.33 8.39
C GLN A 58 -1.51 -13.71 8.06
N LYS A 59 -0.78 -14.25 7.07
CA LYS A 59 0.41 -13.60 6.55
C LYS A 59 -0.02 -12.47 5.62
N GLN A 60 -0.19 -11.29 6.20
CA GLN A 60 -0.59 -10.08 5.47
C GLN A 60 0.32 -9.88 4.25
N GLN A 61 -0.27 -9.89 3.05
CA GLN A 61 0.48 -9.56 1.84
C GLN A 61 0.70 -8.05 1.80
N ILE A 62 1.78 -7.61 2.43
CA ILE A 62 2.23 -6.23 2.34
C ILE A 62 3.05 -6.12 1.05
N PHE A 63 2.49 -5.39 0.07
CA PHE A 63 3.27 -5.00 -1.11
C PHE A 63 4.37 -4.06 -0.64
N THR A 64 5.60 -4.56 -0.58
CA THR A 64 6.77 -3.76 -0.22
C THR A 64 7.46 -3.33 -1.51
N ALA A 65 7.53 -2.03 -1.77
CA ALA A 65 8.35 -1.49 -2.85
C ALA A 65 9.82 -1.62 -2.46
N ALA A 66 10.55 -2.43 -3.23
CA ALA A 66 11.99 -2.64 -3.11
C ALA A 66 12.50 -3.10 -1.73
N ASP A 67 11.64 -3.65 -0.87
CA ASP A 67 11.94 -4.04 0.52
C ASP A 67 12.26 -2.85 1.46
N ILE A 68 12.02 -1.61 1.01
CA ILE A 68 12.36 -0.38 1.74
C ILE A 68 11.11 0.32 2.27
N THR A 69 10.01 0.29 1.52
CA THR A 69 8.77 0.99 1.90
C THR A 69 7.52 0.18 1.55
N ASN A 70 6.53 0.20 2.43
CA ASN A 70 5.22 -0.37 2.15
C ASN A 70 4.50 0.50 1.10
N LEU A 71 3.89 -0.13 0.10
CA LEU A 71 3.04 0.57 -0.87
C LEU A 71 1.70 0.90 -0.23
N ASP A 72 1.68 2.02 0.49
CA ASP A 72 0.49 2.59 1.10
C ASP A 72 0.32 4.08 0.78
N LEU A 73 -0.88 4.61 1.06
CA LEU A 73 -1.17 6.03 0.91
C LEU A 73 -0.26 6.91 1.79
N VAL A 74 0.19 6.39 2.93
CA VAL A 74 1.11 7.11 3.83
C VAL A 74 2.45 7.37 3.15
N SER A 75 3.00 6.36 2.47
CA SER A 75 4.24 6.47 1.70
C SER A 75 4.08 7.41 0.52
N TYR A 76 2.93 7.38 -0.18
CA TYR A 76 2.65 8.35 -1.25
C TYR A 76 2.69 9.80 -0.75
N VAL A 77 2.02 10.09 0.37
CA VAL A 77 2.06 11.43 1.00
C VAL A 77 3.47 11.80 1.42
N THR A 78 4.27 10.84 1.89
CA THR A 78 5.68 11.07 2.26
C THR A 78 6.51 11.49 1.05
N VAL A 79 6.34 10.84 -0.11
CA VAL A 79 7.00 11.23 -1.38
C VAL A 79 6.58 12.63 -1.81
N LEU A 80 5.29 12.97 -1.70
CA LEU A 80 4.80 14.31 -2.01
C LEU A 80 5.43 15.37 -1.09
N ARG A 81 5.49 15.11 0.21
CA ARG A 81 6.13 16.01 1.19
C ARG A 81 7.59 16.24 0.86
N LEU A 82 8.34 15.18 0.58
CA LEU A 82 9.75 15.28 0.17
C LEU A 82 9.90 16.13 -1.10
N SER A 83 9.03 15.93 -2.08
CA SER A 83 9.05 16.71 -3.33
C SER A 83 8.82 18.21 -3.08
N PHE A 84 7.86 18.57 -2.22
CA PHE A 84 7.63 19.95 -1.81
C PHE A 84 8.75 20.54 -0.96
N SER A 85 9.36 19.73 -0.08
CA SER A 85 10.54 20.14 0.68
C SER A 85 11.71 20.47 -0.24
N PHE A 86 11.98 19.65 -1.26
CA PHE A 86 13.00 19.95 -2.27
C PHE A 86 12.68 21.22 -3.07
N TYR A 87 11.42 21.39 -3.47
CA TYR A 87 10.98 22.61 -4.16
C TYR A 87 11.20 23.87 -3.30
N THR A 88 10.81 23.80 -2.02
CA THR A 88 10.96 24.90 -1.06
C THR A 88 12.44 25.20 -0.80
N LEU A 89 13.27 24.17 -0.63
CA LEU A 89 14.72 24.31 -0.48
C LEU A 89 15.32 25.03 -1.70
N PHE A 90 14.98 24.59 -2.90
CA PHE A 90 15.51 25.18 -4.13
C PHE A 90 15.11 26.66 -4.29
N ASN A 91 13.84 26.99 -4.01
CA ASN A 91 13.38 28.38 -4.01
C ASN A 91 14.13 29.23 -2.99
N ASN A 92 14.34 28.72 -1.77
CA ASN A 92 15.11 29.43 -0.74
C ASN A 92 16.57 29.66 -1.16
N LEU A 93 17.20 28.68 -1.82
CA LEU A 93 18.57 28.82 -2.32
C LEU A 93 18.68 29.86 -3.45
N ILE A 94 17.68 29.91 -4.34
CA ILE A 94 17.62 30.93 -5.40
C ILE A 94 17.43 32.31 -4.79
N ASP A 95 16.49 32.45 -3.84
CA ASP A 95 16.21 33.73 -3.19
C ASP A 95 17.44 34.27 -2.46
N ARG A 96 18.14 33.40 -1.71
CA ARG A 96 19.43 33.75 -1.09
C ARG A 96 20.50 34.15 -2.09
N ARG A 97 20.57 33.50 -3.26
CA ARG A 97 21.52 33.87 -4.31
C ARG A 97 21.19 35.23 -4.94
N ASN A 98 19.93 35.59 -5.05
CA ASN A 98 19.51 36.88 -5.62
C ASN A 98 19.68 38.05 -4.64
N ALA A 99 19.82 37.77 -3.35
CA ALA A 99 20.05 38.75 -2.28
C ALA A 99 21.55 39.08 -2.04
N ILE A 100 22.46 38.43 -2.76
CA ILE A 100 23.92 38.64 -2.73
C ILE A 100 24.34 39.30 -4.04
#